data_AF-A0A1I7TYS0-F1
#
_entry.id   AF-A0A1I7TYS0-F1
#
_cell.length_a   1.000
_cell.length_b   1.000
_cell.length_c   1.000
_cell.angle_alpha   90.00
_cell.angle_beta   90.00
_cell.angle_gamma   90.00
#
_symmetry.space_group_name_H-M   'P 1'
#
loop_
_entity.id
_entity.type
_entity.pdbx_description
1 polymer ?
#
loop_
_entity_poly.entity_id
_entity_poly.type
_entity_poly.pdbx_seq_one_letter_code
_entity_poly.pdbx_strand_id
1 'polypeptide(L)'
;MDADTETCLAFKYSGCGGNANNFKSWNECIRCFAMDYSGCPVGSASVKNLNSNSSICESHLNEKCTGPNTYCSRGAFFGKCCDKTIRDKERSDSDLKSGCSAGSSKVSFKTSSGFPVTLLGKTCTSNFCPQKSTCHQGNYFAYCCAVI
;
A
#
# COMPACT_ATOMS: atom_id res chain seq x y z
N MET A 1 4.65 10.94 2.63
CA MET A 1 3.68 9.93 3.06
C MET A 1 2.28 10.51 2.92
N ASP A 2 1.37 9.74 2.33
CA ASP A 2 -0.05 10.04 2.36
C ASP A 2 -0.61 9.61 3.71
N ALA A 3 -1.27 10.52 4.43
CA ALA A 3 -1.74 10.28 5.80
C ALA A 3 -3.00 9.43 5.85
N ASP A 4 -3.79 9.40 4.77
CA ASP A 4 -5.05 8.66 4.74
C ASP A 4 -4.78 7.18 4.52
N THR A 5 -3.91 6.86 3.56
CA THR A 5 -3.60 5.47 3.22
C THR A 5 -2.39 4.92 3.95
N GLU A 6 -1.67 5.78 4.68
CA GLU A 6 -0.36 5.52 5.25
C GLU A 6 0.56 4.86 4.22
N THR A 7 0.77 5.54 3.10
CA THR A 7 1.58 4.98 2.00
C THR A 7 2.53 6.04 1.44
N CYS A 8 3.73 5.60 1.06
CA CYS A 8 4.66 6.45 0.34
C CYS A 8 4.28 6.52 -1.14
N LEU A 9 3.61 7.61 -1.52
CA LEU A 9 3.13 7.86 -2.88
C LEU A 9 4.03 8.87 -3.58
N ALA A 10 4.51 8.50 -4.77
CA ALA A 10 5.34 9.33 -5.62
C ALA A 10 4.49 10.41 -6.30
N PHE A 11 5.12 11.57 -6.49
CA PHE A 11 4.59 12.69 -7.24
C PHE A 11 5.74 13.42 -7.94
N LYS A 12 5.43 14.15 -9.01
CA LYS A 12 6.41 15.02 -9.67
C LYS A 12 6.53 16.33 -8.92
N TYR A 13 7.71 16.57 -8.34
CA TYR A 13 8.05 17.88 -7.80
C TYR A 13 8.58 18.79 -8.91
N SER A 14 8.06 20.02 -8.99
CA SER A 14 8.46 21.02 -9.99
C SER A 14 9.85 21.62 -9.74
N GLY A 15 10.38 21.48 -8.52
CA GLY A 15 11.69 21.99 -8.13
C GLY A 15 11.66 23.17 -7.14
N CYS A 16 10.52 23.84 -6.96
CA CYS A 16 10.37 24.94 -6.00
C CYS A 16 9.00 24.91 -5.28
N GLY A 17 8.91 25.61 -4.13
CA GLY A 17 7.65 25.79 -3.39
C GLY A 17 7.17 24.56 -2.61
N GLY A 18 8.05 23.60 -2.33
CA GLY A 18 7.71 22.39 -1.56
C GLY A 18 7.63 22.61 -0.04
N ASN A 19 7.20 21.57 0.67
CA ASN A 19 7.21 21.48 2.13
C ASN A 19 8.05 20.26 2.58
N ALA A 20 8.05 19.96 3.88
CA ALA A 20 8.81 18.85 4.45
C ALA A 20 8.30 17.44 4.05
N ASN A 21 7.08 17.32 3.51
CA ASN A 21 6.54 16.04 3.00
C ASN A 21 7.00 15.81 1.55
N ASN A 22 8.30 15.87 1.32
CA ASN A 22 8.94 15.68 0.02
C ASN A 22 10.28 14.96 0.23
N PHE A 23 10.39 13.73 -0.27
CA PHE A 23 11.49 12.82 0.01
C PHE A 23 12.17 12.41 -1.30
N LYS A 24 13.51 12.28 -1.28
CA LYS A 24 14.27 11.89 -2.48
C LYS A 24 14.18 10.40 -2.76
N SER A 25 13.85 9.60 -1.74
CA SER A 25 13.76 8.14 -1.85
C SER A 25 12.59 7.58 -1.04
N TRP A 26 12.14 6.40 -1.45
CA TRP A 26 11.15 5.65 -0.68
C TRP A 26 11.66 5.31 0.73
N ASN A 27 12.94 4.96 0.85
CA ASN A 27 13.60 4.68 2.14
C ASN A 27 13.54 5.84 3.14
N GLU A 28 13.60 7.09 2.66
CA GLU A 28 13.40 8.28 3.51
C GLU A 28 11.94 8.42 3.93
N CYS A 29 11.01 8.25 2.97
CA CYS A 29 9.59 8.37 3.22
C CYS A 29 9.07 7.33 4.23
N ILE A 30 9.54 6.07 4.15
CA ILE A 30 9.04 5.01 5.05
C ILE A 30 9.44 5.19 6.51
N ARG A 31 10.42 6.05 6.80
CA ARG A 31 10.78 6.39 8.18
C ARG A 31 9.69 7.18 8.90
N CYS A 32 8.71 7.70 8.15
CA CYS A 32 7.54 8.36 8.72
C CYS A 32 6.46 7.38 9.20
N PHE A 33 6.58 6.07 8.91
CA PHE A 33 5.65 5.08 9.44
C PHE A 33 5.89 4.87 10.93
N ALA A 34 4.80 4.78 11.68
CA ALA A 34 4.85 4.40 13.08
C ALA A 34 5.28 2.92 13.17
N MET A 35 6.32 2.61 13.95
CA MET A 35 6.81 1.22 14.08
C MET A 35 5.81 0.29 14.77
N ASP A 36 4.89 0.86 15.55
CA ASP A 36 3.78 0.18 16.23
C ASP A 36 2.48 0.17 15.39
N TYR A 37 2.56 0.53 14.11
CA TYR A 37 1.39 0.52 13.25
C TYR A 37 0.79 -0.89 13.15
N SER A 38 -0.49 -0.97 13.54
CA SER A 38 -1.29 -2.18 13.50
C SER A 38 -2.62 -1.91 12.78
N GLY A 39 -2.64 -1.06 11.76
CA GLY A 39 -3.86 -0.76 11.02
C GLY A 39 -4.12 -1.73 9.86
N CYS A 40 -5.26 -1.54 9.20
CA CYS A 40 -5.63 -2.29 8.01
C CYS A 40 -5.09 -1.61 6.74
N PRO A 41 -5.07 -2.30 5.60
CA PRO A 41 -4.61 -1.72 4.33
C PRO A 41 -5.31 -0.40 4.04
N VAL A 42 -4.57 0.52 3.40
CA VAL A 42 -5.03 1.86 2.99
C VAL A 42 -5.70 2.67 4.11
N GLY A 43 -5.28 2.47 5.37
CA GLY A 43 -5.85 3.17 6.53
C GLY A 43 -7.31 2.78 6.84
N SER A 44 -7.79 1.65 6.32
CA SER A 44 -9.16 1.21 6.54
C SER A 44 -9.43 0.83 8.01
N ALA A 45 -10.70 0.91 8.41
CA ALA A 45 -11.13 0.53 9.74
C ALA A 45 -11.00 -1.00 9.96
N SER A 46 -10.69 -1.39 11.19
CA SER A 46 -10.73 -2.81 11.58
C SER A 46 -12.15 -3.34 11.61
N VAL A 47 -12.32 -4.59 11.20
CA VAL A 47 -13.60 -5.29 11.20
C VAL A 47 -13.78 -6.01 12.53
N LYS A 48 -14.95 -5.89 13.15
CA LYS A 48 -15.26 -6.61 14.39
C LYS A 48 -15.57 -8.07 14.12
N ASN A 49 -15.14 -8.93 15.02
CA ASN A 49 -15.45 -10.35 14.98
C ASN A 49 -16.94 -10.56 15.29
N LEU A 50 -17.57 -11.56 14.67
CA LEU A 50 -19.00 -11.82 14.91
C LEU A 50 -19.22 -12.54 16.25
N ASN A 51 -18.23 -13.32 16.68
CA ASN A 51 -18.30 -14.14 17.90
C ASN A 51 -17.84 -13.40 19.17
N SER A 52 -16.98 -12.41 19.03
CA SER A 52 -16.53 -11.53 20.11
C SER A 52 -16.52 -10.12 19.52
N ASN A 53 -17.08 -9.12 20.19
CA ASN A 53 -17.10 -7.75 19.67
C ASN A 53 -15.68 -7.11 19.56
N SER A 54 -14.62 -7.92 19.60
CA SER A 54 -13.20 -7.63 19.39
C SER A 54 -12.86 -7.55 17.91
N SER A 55 -11.86 -6.75 17.56
CA SER A 55 -11.26 -6.72 16.22
C SER A 55 -9.88 -7.39 16.18
N ILE A 56 -9.48 -8.05 17.25
CA ILE A 56 -8.15 -8.66 17.42
C ILE A 56 -8.19 -10.11 16.93
N CYS A 57 -7.13 -10.55 16.25
CA CYS A 57 -6.94 -11.93 15.82
C CYS A 57 -5.51 -12.40 16.12
N GLU A 58 -5.30 -13.71 16.11
CA GLU A 58 -4.00 -14.35 16.36
C GLU A 58 -3.33 -13.87 17.68
N SER A 59 -4.15 -13.58 18.69
CA SER A 59 -3.70 -13.36 20.07
C SER A 59 -3.44 -14.69 20.79
N HIS A 60 -3.14 -14.64 22.11
CA HIS A 60 -3.00 -15.81 22.98
C HIS A 60 -4.19 -16.81 22.94
N LEU A 61 -5.34 -16.42 22.37
CA LEU A 61 -6.56 -17.23 22.29
C LEU A 61 -6.78 -17.93 20.93
N ASN A 62 -5.83 -17.84 19.98
CA ASN A 62 -5.99 -18.38 18.60
C ASN A 62 -7.24 -17.85 17.88
N GLU A 63 -7.67 -16.64 18.21
CA GLU A 63 -8.91 -16.06 17.69
C GLU A 63 -8.80 -15.78 16.18
N LYS A 64 -9.75 -16.32 15.40
CA LYS A 64 -9.86 -16.11 13.96
C LYS A 64 -10.93 -15.06 13.66
N CYS A 65 -10.72 -14.29 12.60
CA CYS A 65 -11.76 -13.39 12.08
C CYS A 65 -12.90 -14.21 11.48
N THR A 66 -14.12 -14.05 12.02
CA THR A 66 -15.30 -14.84 11.62
C THR A 66 -16.28 -14.08 10.73
N GLY A 67 -16.02 -12.79 10.43
CA GLY A 67 -16.85 -11.98 9.53
C GLY A 67 -16.70 -12.35 8.05
N PRO A 68 -17.73 -12.11 7.22
CA PRO A 68 -17.62 -12.31 5.77
C PRO A 68 -16.56 -11.39 5.19
N ASN A 69 -15.77 -11.90 4.24
CA ASN A 69 -14.67 -11.16 3.61
C ASN A 69 -13.66 -10.56 4.61
N THR A 70 -13.40 -11.23 5.73
CA THR A 70 -12.37 -10.79 6.68
C THR A 70 -11.10 -11.62 6.57
N TYR A 71 -9.97 -11.03 6.95
CA TYR A 71 -8.71 -11.74 7.15
C TYR A 71 -7.96 -11.15 8.34
N CYS A 72 -7.03 -11.93 8.90
CA CYS A 72 -6.15 -11.45 9.96
C CYS A 72 -4.92 -10.75 9.37
N SER A 73 -4.82 -9.45 9.58
CA SER A 73 -3.62 -8.67 9.28
C SER A 73 -2.67 -8.74 10.47
N ARG A 74 -1.50 -9.37 10.28
CA ARG A 74 -0.51 -9.60 11.34
C ARG A 74 0.23 -8.31 11.69
N GLY A 75 0.10 -7.85 12.92
CA GLY A 75 0.95 -6.82 13.49
C GLY A 75 2.11 -7.41 14.30
N ALA A 76 2.95 -6.54 14.87
CA ALA A 76 4.11 -6.95 15.67
C ALA A 76 3.73 -7.67 16.99
N PHE A 77 2.58 -7.32 17.59
CA PHE A 77 2.15 -7.85 18.89
C PHE A 77 0.84 -8.65 18.81
N PHE A 78 -0.11 -8.17 18.03
CA PHE A 78 -1.40 -8.82 17.78
C PHE A 78 -1.82 -8.55 16.35
N GLY A 79 -2.64 -9.45 15.80
CA GLY A 79 -3.29 -9.23 14.52
C GLY A 79 -4.57 -8.41 14.66
N LYS A 80 -4.98 -7.73 13.60
CA LYS A 80 -6.31 -7.13 13.48
C LYS A 80 -7.09 -7.74 12.34
N CYS A 81 -8.40 -7.91 12.54
CA CYS A 81 -9.30 -8.29 11.49
C CYS A 81 -9.53 -7.13 10.54
N CYS A 82 -9.27 -7.37 9.26
CA CYS A 82 -9.34 -6.39 8.20
C CYS A 82 -10.20 -6.91 7.06
N ASP A 83 -10.71 -5.99 6.24
CA ASP A 83 -11.49 -6.33 5.06
C ASP A 83 -10.58 -6.89 3.96
N LYS A 84 -10.89 -8.11 3.52
CA LYS A 84 -10.17 -8.86 2.50
C LYS A 84 -10.31 -8.22 1.12
N THR A 85 -11.47 -7.64 0.80
CA THR A 85 -11.70 -6.98 -0.49
C THR A 85 -10.86 -5.72 -0.61
N ILE A 86 -10.73 -4.93 0.47
CA ILE A 86 -9.82 -3.78 0.52
C ILE A 86 -8.38 -4.23 0.28
N ARG A 87 -7.92 -5.25 1.01
CA ARG A 87 -6.59 -5.84 0.82
C ARG A 87 -6.37 -6.30 -0.62
N ASP A 88 -7.31 -7.03 -1.20
CA ASP A 88 -7.14 -7.61 -2.53
C ASP A 88 -7.09 -6.51 -3.62
N LYS A 89 -7.86 -5.43 -3.44
CA LYS A 89 -7.79 -4.23 -4.30
C LYS A 89 -6.46 -3.49 -4.16
N GLU A 90 -6.00 -3.24 -2.93
CA GLU A 90 -4.70 -2.61 -2.68
C GLU A 90 -3.55 -3.45 -3.26
N ARG A 91 -3.60 -4.76 -3.04
CA ARG A 91 -2.67 -5.71 -3.65
C ARG A 91 -2.72 -5.68 -5.17
N SER A 92 -3.89 -5.54 -5.78
CA SER A 92 -4.00 -5.47 -7.25
C SER A 92 -3.36 -4.20 -7.82
N ASP A 93 -3.24 -3.13 -7.03
CA ASP A 93 -2.54 -1.91 -7.44
C ASP A 93 -1.02 -2.05 -7.24
N SER A 94 -0.58 -2.74 -6.19
CA SER A 94 0.84 -2.86 -5.83
C SER A 94 1.55 -4.10 -6.39
N ASP A 95 0.85 -5.17 -6.74
CA ASP A 95 1.46 -6.42 -7.22
C ASP A 95 2.02 -6.26 -8.65
N LEU A 96 3.29 -6.63 -8.83
CA LEU A 96 4.03 -6.41 -10.08
C LEU A 96 3.45 -7.16 -11.28
N LYS A 97 2.71 -8.25 -11.05
CA LYS A 97 2.23 -9.16 -12.10
C LYS A 97 0.81 -8.86 -12.58
N SER A 98 0.13 -7.92 -11.94
CA SER A 98 -1.26 -7.59 -12.24
C SER A 98 -1.40 -6.19 -12.85
N GLY A 99 -2.47 -5.95 -13.61
CA GLY A 99 -2.86 -4.61 -14.04
C GLY A 99 -2.11 -4.02 -15.25
N CYS A 100 -1.07 -4.69 -15.77
CA CYS A 100 -0.38 -4.31 -17.00
C CYS A 100 -0.64 -5.33 -18.13
N SER A 101 -0.52 -4.89 -19.39
CA SER A 101 -0.67 -5.74 -20.57
C SER A 101 0.46 -6.76 -20.69
N ALA A 102 0.23 -7.86 -21.41
CA ALA A 102 1.27 -8.87 -21.68
C ALA A 102 2.54 -8.22 -22.28
N GLY A 103 3.72 -8.60 -21.76
CA GLY A 103 5.00 -7.99 -22.16
C GLY A 103 5.34 -6.67 -21.45
N SER A 104 4.47 -6.19 -20.56
CA SER A 104 4.74 -5.04 -19.69
C SER A 104 4.57 -5.41 -18.21
N SER A 105 5.27 -4.70 -17.34
CA SER A 105 5.21 -4.87 -15.89
C SER A 105 5.07 -3.52 -15.21
N LYS A 106 4.58 -3.52 -13.98
CA LYS A 106 4.59 -2.31 -13.17
C LYS A 106 6.03 -1.86 -12.92
N VAL A 107 6.26 -0.56 -13.09
CA VAL A 107 7.53 0.09 -12.74
C VAL A 107 7.79 -0.15 -11.26
N SER A 108 8.98 -0.63 -10.96
CA SER A 108 9.43 -0.90 -9.59
C SER A 108 10.86 -0.42 -9.38
N PHE A 109 11.20 -0.23 -8.11
CA PHE A 109 12.55 0.06 -7.66
C PHE A 109 12.95 -0.99 -6.62
N LYS A 110 14.26 -1.21 -6.47
CA LYS A 110 14.78 -2.09 -5.43
C LYS A 110 15.01 -1.29 -4.15
N THR A 111 14.55 -1.79 -3.03
CA THR A 111 14.92 -1.26 -1.72
C THR A 111 16.40 -1.53 -1.45
N SER A 112 16.94 -0.90 -0.39
CA SER A 112 18.29 -1.18 0.11
C SER A 112 18.54 -2.66 0.45
N SER A 113 17.49 -3.41 0.77
CA SER A 113 17.51 -4.86 1.02
C SER A 113 17.31 -5.72 -0.23
N GLY A 114 17.19 -5.10 -1.41
CA GLY A 114 17.06 -5.79 -2.70
C GLY A 114 15.64 -6.24 -3.06
N PHE A 115 14.65 -5.97 -2.21
CA PHE A 115 13.25 -6.31 -2.51
C PHE A 115 12.66 -5.31 -3.52
N PRO A 116 11.99 -5.79 -4.58
CA PRO A 116 11.32 -4.91 -5.52
C PRO A 116 10.04 -4.35 -4.90
N VAL A 117 9.86 -3.03 -5.00
CA VAL A 117 8.67 -2.30 -4.57
C VAL A 117 8.13 -1.52 -5.76
N THR A 118 6.81 -1.64 -5.98
CA THR A 118 6.12 -0.93 -7.06
C THR A 118 6.14 0.58 -6.83
N LEU A 119 6.42 1.34 -7.88
CA LEU A 119 6.29 2.78 -7.87
C LEU A 119 4.80 3.15 -7.93
N LEU A 120 4.27 3.61 -6.81
CA LEU A 120 2.87 4.03 -6.67
C LEU A 120 2.76 5.54 -6.57
N GLY A 121 1.67 6.10 -7.08
CA GLY A 121 1.26 7.48 -6.89
C GLY A 121 -0.19 7.56 -6.43
N LYS A 122 -0.62 8.73 -5.94
CA LYS A 122 -2.01 8.91 -5.48
C LYS A 122 -3.00 8.83 -6.64
N THR A 123 -2.69 9.54 -7.71
CA THR A 123 -3.48 9.51 -8.95
C THR A 123 -2.56 9.69 -10.16
N CYS A 124 -3.06 9.41 -11.36
CA CYS A 124 -2.31 9.69 -12.57
C CYS A 124 -2.01 11.19 -12.80
N THR A 125 -2.76 12.10 -12.16
CA THR A 125 -2.49 13.54 -12.25
C THR A 125 -1.27 13.96 -11.41
N SER A 126 -0.75 13.07 -10.55
CA SER A 126 0.49 13.30 -9.80
C SER A 126 1.75 13.27 -10.69
N ASN A 127 1.63 12.91 -11.97
CA ASN A 127 2.70 12.97 -12.98
C ASN A 127 4.00 12.24 -12.61
N PHE A 128 3.89 11.17 -11.81
CA PHE A 128 5.03 10.48 -11.20
C PHE A 128 5.67 9.39 -12.07
N CYS A 129 5.03 9.02 -13.19
CA CYS A 129 5.53 7.96 -14.05
C CYS A 129 6.81 8.38 -14.78
N PRO A 130 7.83 7.49 -14.84
CA PRO A 130 9.05 7.75 -15.58
C PRO A 130 8.80 7.80 -17.10
N GLN A 131 9.78 8.32 -17.86
CA GLN A 131 9.72 8.34 -19.31
C GLN A 131 9.52 6.92 -19.88
N LYS A 132 8.76 6.84 -20.98
CA LYS A 132 8.40 5.57 -21.66
C LYS A 132 7.58 4.60 -20.80
N SER A 133 6.89 5.10 -19.77
CA SER A 133 5.88 4.34 -19.04
C SER A 133 4.51 5.02 -19.13
N THR A 134 3.46 4.23 -19.00
CA THR A 134 2.06 4.70 -19.07
C THR A 134 1.44 4.60 -17.69
N CYS A 135 0.75 5.66 -17.26
CA CYS A 135 0.03 5.64 -15.99
C CYS A 135 -1.30 4.89 -16.11
N HIS A 136 -1.63 4.11 -15.08
CA HIS A 136 -2.90 3.45 -14.89
C HIS A 136 -3.47 3.83 -13.53
N GLN A 137 -4.72 4.24 -13.49
CA GLN A 137 -5.43 4.52 -12.25
C GLN A 137 -5.97 3.19 -11.69
N GLY A 138 -5.43 2.75 -10.56
CA GLY A 138 -5.90 1.57 -9.84
C GLY A 138 -7.07 1.87 -8.91
N ASN A 139 -7.31 0.96 -7.96
CA ASN A 139 -8.42 1.02 -7.02
C ASN A 139 -8.22 2.09 -5.94
N TYR A 140 -7.02 2.13 -5.37
CA TYR A 140 -6.57 3.06 -4.34
C TYR A 140 -5.35 3.86 -4.81
N PHE A 141 -4.48 3.26 -5.61
CA PHE A 141 -3.25 3.87 -6.07
C PHE A 141 -3.15 3.87 -7.59
N ALA A 142 -2.52 4.90 -8.13
CA ALA A 142 -2.03 4.88 -9.50
C ALA A 142 -0.69 4.14 -9.58
N TYR A 143 -0.46 3.46 -10.69
CA TYR A 143 0.80 2.77 -10.99
C TYR A 143 1.21 3.01 -12.44
N CYS A 144 2.46 2.72 -12.78
CA CYS A 144 2.99 2.92 -14.13
C CYS A 144 3.35 1.56 -14.74
N CYS A 145 2.94 1.31 -15.99
CA CYS A 145 3.36 0.13 -16.74
C CYS A 145 4.47 0.50 -17.73
N ALA A 146 5.52 -0.31 -17.79
CA ALA A 146 6.61 -0.20 -18.75
C ALA A 146 6.87 -1.55 -19.41
N VAL A 147 7.30 -1.54 -20.67
CA VAL A 147 7.69 -2.76 -21.41
C VAL A 147 8.91 -3.39 -20.73
N ILE A 148 8.89 -4.71 -20.60
CA ILE A 148 9.95 -5.53 -19.97
C ILE A 148 11.11 -5.74 -20.95
#